data_AF-A0A353XS05-F1
#
_entry.id   AF-A0A353XS05-F1
#
_cell.length_a   1.000
_cell.length_b   1.000
_cell.length_c   1.000
_cell.angle_alpha   90.00
_cell.angle_beta   90.00
_cell.angle_gamma   90.00
#
_symmetry.space_group_name_H-M   'P 1'
#
loop_
_entity.id
_entity.type
_entity.pdbx_description
1 polymer ?
#
loop_
_entity_poly.entity_id
_entity_poly.type
_entity_poly.pdbx_seq_one_letter_code
_entity_poly.pdbx_strand_id
1 'polypeptide(L)'
;MTNNRLTLIFSFLSGIIFAIGLIVSQMVNPEKVLGFLRIFHNWDPSLGLVMGGGIALAMPVFFYVKSRKSEGKKALNHEDYDLPTATKITPQLVIGSLIFGVGWGILGFCPAPALVTALAGYSESMLFVVAMLAGFWLHAKLIKN
;
A
#
# COMPACT_ATOMS: atom_id res chain seq x y z
N MET A 1 7.93 25.18 -2.63
CA MET A 1 7.54 24.92 -4.04
C MET A 1 8.77 24.86 -4.95
N THR A 2 9.90 24.32 -4.49
CA THR A 2 11.17 24.36 -5.23
C THR A 2 11.78 22.96 -5.28
N ASN A 3 11.11 22.06 -6.03
CA ASN A 3 11.69 21.00 -6.88
C ASN A 3 10.68 19.88 -7.24
N ASN A 4 9.50 20.26 -7.77
CA ASN A 4 8.49 19.28 -8.21
C ASN A 4 9.06 18.25 -9.21
N ARG A 5 10.05 18.60 -10.03
CA ARG A 5 10.64 17.68 -11.03
C ARG A 5 11.42 16.53 -10.39
N LEU A 6 12.23 16.79 -9.36
CA LEU A 6 12.97 15.74 -8.65
C LEU A 6 12.00 14.80 -7.95
N THR A 7 11.01 15.33 -7.22
CA THR A 7 9.96 14.51 -6.60
C THR A 7 9.26 13.64 -7.65
N LEU A 8 8.86 14.20 -8.79
CA LEU A 8 8.14 13.45 -9.83
C LEU A 8 8.98 12.31 -10.41
N ILE A 9 10.28 12.55 -10.67
CA ILE A 9 11.20 11.53 -11.18
C ILE A 9 11.37 10.40 -10.15
N PHE A 10 11.62 10.73 -8.88
CA PHE A 10 11.78 9.72 -7.83
C PHE A 10 10.48 8.98 -7.52
N SER A 11 9.32 9.65 -7.54
CA SER A 11 8.01 9.01 -7.38
C SER A 11 7.70 8.04 -8.53
N PHE A 12 8.04 8.43 -9.76
CA PHE A 12 7.85 7.56 -10.92
C PHE A 12 8.79 6.34 -10.87
N LEU A 13 10.08 6.57 -10.56
CA LEU A 13 11.06 5.50 -10.47
C LEU A 13 10.75 4.52 -9.33
N SER A 14 10.34 5.03 -8.16
CA SER A 14 9.89 4.18 -7.05
C SER A 14 8.63 3.39 -7.40
N GLY A 15 7.68 4.00 -8.12
CA GLY A 15 6.52 3.30 -8.65
C GLY A 15 6.88 2.15 -9.59
N ILE A 16 7.83 2.35 -10.51
CA ILE A 16 8.32 1.30 -11.41
C ILE A 16 8.98 0.17 -10.61
N ILE A 17 9.91 0.50 -9.70
CA ILE A 17 10.61 -0.48 -8.87
C ILE A 17 9.61 -1.29 -8.05
N PHE A 18 8.61 -0.63 -7.47
CA PHE A 18 7.55 -1.28 -6.70
C PHE A 18 6.70 -2.21 -7.57
N ALA A 19 6.27 -1.76 -8.76
CA ALA A 19 5.49 -2.58 -9.68
C ALA A 19 6.28 -3.83 -10.15
N ILE A 20 7.56 -3.66 -10.49
CA ILE A 20 8.44 -4.79 -10.83
C ILE A 20 8.55 -5.76 -9.64
N GLY A 21 8.71 -5.23 -8.42
CA GLY A 21 8.74 -6.04 -7.20
C GLY A 21 7.47 -6.86 -7.00
N LEU A 22 6.29 -6.29 -7.26
CA LEU A 22 5.01 -6.99 -7.17
C LEU A 22 4.88 -8.13 -8.18
N ILE A 23 5.37 -7.92 -9.41
CA ILE A 23 5.35 -8.94 -10.47
C ILE A 23 6.34 -10.08 -10.13
N VAL A 24 7.58 -9.74 -9.73
CA VAL A 24 8.61 -10.72 -9.39
C VAL A 24 8.21 -11.55 -8.16
N SER A 25 7.59 -10.93 -7.17
CA SER A 25 7.08 -11.62 -5.97
C SER A 25 5.78 -12.41 -6.20
N GLN A 26 5.20 -12.36 -7.40
CA GLN A 26 3.93 -13.02 -7.75
C GLN A 26 2.74 -12.59 -6.87
N MET A 27 2.81 -11.42 -6.22
CA MET A 27 1.68 -10.86 -5.46
C MET A 27 0.49 -10.46 -6.34
N VAL A 28 0.72 -10.39 -7.65
CA VAL A 28 -0.32 -10.19 -8.68
C VAL A 28 -1.24 -11.40 -8.85
N ASN A 29 -0.84 -12.59 -8.37
CA ASN A 29 -1.68 -13.78 -8.45
C ASN A 29 -2.59 -13.88 -7.20
N PRO A 30 -3.93 -13.87 -7.35
CA PRO A 30 -4.85 -13.97 -6.22
C PRO A 30 -4.73 -15.30 -5.45
N GLU A 31 -4.29 -16.38 -6.11
CA GLU A 31 -4.06 -17.67 -5.45
C GLU A 31 -2.97 -17.60 -4.39
N LYS A 32 -1.95 -16.75 -4.58
CA LYS A 32 -0.88 -16.55 -3.58
C LYS A 32 -1.42 -15.86 -2.32
N VAL A 33 -2.32 -14.89 -2.50
CA VAL A 33 -2.97 -14.20 -1.39
C VAL A 33 -3.92 -15.14 -0.65
N LEU A 34 -4.75 -15.88 -1.38
CA LEU A 34 -5.68 -16.85 -0.78
C LEU A 34 -4.92 -18.01 -0.12
N GLY A 35 -3.83 -18.49 -0.71
CA GLY A 35 -2.95 -19.51 -0.14
C GLY A 35 -2.30 -19.08 1.17
N PHE A 36 -1.95 -17.80 1.30
CA PHE A 36 -1.49 -17.24 2.57
C PHE A 36 -2.60 -17.13 3.62
N LEU A 37 -3.84 -16.81 3.23
CA LEU A 37 -4.97 -16.70 4.16
C LEU A 37 -5.55 -18.06 4.58
N ARG A 38 -5.35 -19.11 3.79
CA ARG A 38 -5.80 -20.49 4.09
C ARG A 38 -4.88 -21.20 5.09
N ILE A 39 -4.90 -20.75 6.34
CA ILE A 39 -4.07 -21.31 7.43
C ILE A 39 -4.38 -22.79 7.69
N PHE A 40 -5.62 -23.22 7.47
CA PHE A 40 -6.08 -24.57 7.78
C PHE A 40 -5.83 -25.62 6.68
N HIS A 41 -5.51 -25.21 5.45
CA HIS A 41 -5.30 -26.16 4.34
C HIS A 41 -4.39 -25.59 3.25
N ASN A 42 -3.30 -26.29 2.95
CA ASN A 42 -2.33 -25.93 1.90
C ASN A 42 -1.79 -24.48 2.03
N TRP A 43 -1.35 -24.12 3.24
CA TRP A 43 -0.86 -22.79 3.58
C TRP A 43 0.46 -22.47 2.87
N ASP A 44 0.50 -21.37 2.12
CA ASP A 44 1.69 -20.88 1.42
C ASP A 44 2.33 -19.70 2.18
N PRO A 45 3.47 -19.89 2.86
CA PRO A 45 4.13 -18.84 3.64
C PRO A 45 4.92 -17.84 2.79
N SER A 46 5.00 -18.01 1.47
CA SER A 46 5.83 -17.17 0.59
C SER A 46 5.46 -15.69 0.66
N LEU A 47 4.17 -15.36 0.81
CA LEU A 47 3.71 -13.97 0.96
C LEU A 47 4.22 -13.33 2.25
N GLY A 48 4.27 -14.10 3.34
CA GLY A 48 4.76 -13.65 4.63
C GLY A 48 6.25 -13.27 4.59
N LEU A 49 7.05 -13.99 3.81
CA LEU A 49 8.46 -13.66 3.58
C LEU A 49 8.62 -12.31 2.85
N VAL A 50 7.79 -12.07 1.83
CA VAL A 50 7.80 -10.82 1.05
C VAL A 50 7.38 -9.63 1.92
N MET A 51 6.29 -9.78 2.67
CA MET A 51 5.83 -8.75 3.63
C MET A 51 6.87 -8.49 4.72
N GLY A 52 7.42 -9.56 5.30
CA GLY A 52 8.46 -9.48 6.33
C GLY A 52 9.73 -8.81 5.83
N GLY A 53 10.20 -9.15 4.63
CA GLY A 53 11.36 -8.52 3.99
C GLY A 53 11.11 -7.04 3.70
N GLY A 54 9.92 -6.68 3.22
CA GLY A 54 9.52 -5.29 3.01
C GLY A 54 9.54 -4.48 4.32
N ILE A 55 8.98 -5.04 5.40
CA ILE A 55 8.99 -4.40 6.73
C ILE A 55 10.42 -4.28 7.27
N ALA A 56 11.23 -5.33 7.14
CA ALA A 56 12.61 -5.34 7.61
C ALA A 56 13.49 -4.28 6.92
N LEU A 57 13.23 -3.99 5.64
CA LEU A 57 13.91 -2.92 4.91
C LEU A 57 13.32 -1.53 5.22
N ALA A 58 12.00 -1.41 5.28
CA ALA A 58 11.33 -0.12 5.51
C ALA A 58 11.55 0.42 6.93
N MET A 59 11.60 -0.47 7.93
CA MET A 59 11.66 -0.08 9.34
C MET A 59 12.94 0.71 9.71
N PRO A 60 14.17 0.25 9.39
CA PRO A 60 15.39 1.03 9.64
C PRO A 60 15.39 2.37 8.90
N VAL A 61 14.91 2.40 7.65
CA VAL A 61 14.82 3.63 6.85
C VAL A 61 13.86 4.62 7.49
N PHE A 62 12.71 4.16 7.98
CA PHE A 62 11.75 5.00 8.68
C PHE A 62 12.33 5.58 9.97
N PHE A 63 13.03 4.78 10.78
CA PHE A 63 13.71 5.29 11.98
C PHE A 63 14.83 6.28 11.65
N TYR A 64 15.59 6.04 10.58
CA TYR A 64 16.61 6.96 10.11
C TYR A 64 16.01 8.31 9.71
N VAL A 65 14.93 8.30 8.90
CA VAL A 65 14.20 9.52 8.51
C VAL A 65 13.64 10.25 9.73
N LYS A 66 13.09 9.51 10.70
CA LYS A 66 12.60 10.08 11.96
C LYS A 66 13.71 10.77 12.76
N SER A 67 14.91 10.19 12.85
CA SER A 67 16.08 10.81 13.49
C SER A 67 16.48 12.10 12.77
N ARG A 68 16.59 12.05 11.44
CA ARG A 68 16.96 13.22 10.61
C ARG A 68 15.99 14.38 10.79
N LYS A 69 14.68 14.10 10.86
CA LYS A 69 13.65 15.11 11.19
C LYS A 69 13.86 15.70 12.58
N SER A 70 14.13 14.86 13.59
CA SER A 70 14.39 15.32 14.97
C SER A 70 15.65 16.20 15.07
N GLU A 71 16.62 16.00 14.19
CA GLU A 71 17.85 16.81 14.08
C GLU A 71 17.65 18.10 13.26
N GLY A 72 16.43 18.39 12.81
CA GLY A 72 16.13 19.58 12.00
C GLY A 72 16.68 19.54 10.57
N LYS A 73 17.08 18.36 10.08
CA LYS A 73 17.62 18.20 8.72
C LYS A 73 16.47 18.10 7.72
N LYS A 74 16.61 18.82 6.60
CA LYS A 74 15.64 18.82 5.50
C LYS A 74 15.82 17.59 4.61
N ALA A 75 14.76 17.20 3.91
CA ALA A 75 14.81 16.18 2.88
C ALA A 75 15.68 16.64 1.68
N LEU A 76 16.04 15.70 0.80
CA LEU A 76 16.85 15.98 -0.41
C LEU A 76 16.25 17.08 -1.29
N ASN A 77 14.92 17.21 -1.29
CA ASN A 77 14.19 18.22 -2.05
C ASN A 77 14.01 19.54 -1.28
N HIS A 78 14.73 19.73 -0.16
CA HIS A 78 14.65 20.88 0.74
C HIS A 78 13.28 21.08 1.42
N GLU A 79 12.44 20.06 1.38
CA GLU A 79 11.14 20.01 2.06
C GLU A 79 11.27 19.33 3.42
N ASP A 80 10.33 19.63 4.31
CA ASP A 80 10.24 18.97 5.61
C ASP A 80 9.71 17.54 5.44
N TYR A 81 10.17 16.64 6.31
CA TYR A 81 9.67 15.27 6.32
C TYR A 81 8.22 15.24 6.81
N ASP A 82 7.29 14.89 5.92
CA ASP A 82 5.90 14.63 6.28
C ASP A 82 5.78 13.23 6.91
N LEU A 83 5.64 13.21 8.24
CA LEU A 83 5.51 11.96 9.01
C LEU A 83 4.10 11.90 9.58
N PRO A 84 3.46 10.71 9.59
CA PRO A 84 2.13 10.56 10.18
C PRO A 84 2.11 11.03 11.63
N THR A 85 1.24 12.00 11.94
CA THR A 85 1.01 12.51 13.31
C THR A 85 -0.20 11.86 13.98
N ALA A 86 -1.02 11.13 13.22
CA ALA A 86 -2.18 10.44 13.73
C ALA A 86 -1.77 9.20 14.54
N THR A 87 -2.00 9.26 15.85
CA THR A 87 -1.69 8.17 16.79
C THR A 87 -2.93 7.57 17.45
N LYS A 88 -4.11 8.15 17.24
CA LYS A 88 -5.35 7.71 17.88
C LYS A 88 -6.04 6.63 17.06
N ILE A 89 -6.35 5.52 17.70
CA ILE A 89 -7.21 4.46 17.13
C ILE A 89 -8.66 4.89 17.34
N THR A 90 -9.37 5.21 16.26
CA THR A 90 -10.79 5.57 16.31
C THR A 90 -11.68 4.38 15.97
N PRO A 91 -12.93 4.32 16.48
CA PRO A 91 -13.87 3.26 16.10
C PRO A 91 -14.12 3.19 14.59
N GLN A 92 -14.11 4.34 13.90
CA GLN A 92 -14.22 4.43 12.45
C GLN A 92 -13.05 3.73 11.74
N LEU A 93 -11.81 3.87 12.25
CA LEU A 93 -10.64 3.19 11.72
C LEU A 93 -10.73 1.66 11.92
N VAL A 94 -11.20 1.22 13.09
CA VAL A 94 -11.35 -0.21 13.39
C VAL A 94 -12.40 -0.83 12.48
N ILE A 95 -13.60 -0.24 12.41
CA ILE A 95 -14.69 -0.75 11.58
C ILE A 95 -14.30 -0.70 10.09
N GLY A 96 -13.72 0.41 9.63
CA GLY A 96 -13.27 0.56 8.25
C GLY A 96 -12.19 -0.44 7.86
N SER A 97 -11.19 -0.65 8.71
CA SER A 97 -10.10 -1.60 8.43
C SER A 97 -10.59 -3.05 8.43
N LEU A 98 -11.57 -3.42 9.28
CA LEU A 98 -12.21 -4.73 9.25
C LEU A 98 -12.97 -4.95 7.94
N ILE A 99 -13.85 -4.02 7.54
CA ILE A 99 -14.64 -4.14 6.30
C ILE A 99 -13.72 -4.21 5.08
N PHE A 100 -12.72 -3.31 5.02
CA PHE A 100 -11.73 -3.32 3.96
C PHE A 100 -10.97 -4.65 3.93
N GLY A 101 -10.49 -5.09 5.09
CA GLY A 101 -9.81 -6.37 5.31
C GLY A 101 -10.55 -7.57 4.77
N VAL A 102 -11.83 -7.69 5.15
CA VAL A 102 -12.71 -8.77 4.71
C VAL A 102 -12.94 -8.72 3.20
N GLY A 103 -13.19 -7.53 2.64
CA GLY A 103 -13.45 -7.38 1.20
C GLY A 103 -12.29 -7.86 0.33
N TRP A 104 -11.07 -7.43 0.65
CA TRP A 104 -9.88 -7.80 -0.12
C TRP A 104 -9.44 -9.25 0.16
N GLY A 105 -9.64 -9.73 1.39
CA GLY A 105 -9.34 -11.11 1.79
C GLY A 105 -10.24 -12.16 1.12
N ILE A 106 -11.54 -11.88 0.95
CA ILE A 106 -12.47 -12.78 0.24
C ILE A 106 -12.10 -12.88 -1.25
N LEU A 107 -11.75 -11.75 -1.87
CA LEU A 107 -11.43 -11.69 -3.29
C LEU A 107 -9.99 -12.13 -3.62
N GLY A 108 -9.10 -12.20 -2.62
CA GLY A 108 -7.69 -12.49 -2.83
C GLY A 108 -6.93 -11.36 -3.54
N PHE A 109 -7.49 -10.17 -3.63
CA PHE A 109 -6.86 -9.02 -4.26
C PHE A 109 -6.34 -8.06 -3.20
N CYS A 110 -5.06 -7.70 -3.24
CA CYS A 110 -4.54 -6.58 -2.45
C CYS A 110 -4.65 -5.29 -3.30
N PRO A 111 -4.96 -4.11 -2.71
CA PRO A 111 -5.16 -2.86 -3.45
C PRO A 111 -4.02 -2.51 -4.42
N ALA A 112 -2.76 -2.77 -4.03
CA ALA A 112 -1.61 -2.47 -4.87
C ALA A 112 -1.46 -3.43 -6.07
N PRO A 113 -1.43 -4.77 -5.88
CA PRO A 113 -1.49 -5.72 -6.99
C PRO A 113 -2.72 -5.55 -7.88
N ALA A 114 -3.89 -5.25 -7.30
CA ALA A 114 -5.13 -5.05 -8.05
C ALA A 114 -5.04 -3.90 -9.06
N LEU A 115 -4.33 -2.81 -8.72
CA LEU A 115 -4.05 -1.73 -9.65
C LEU A 115 -3.14 -2.20 -10.80
N VAL A 116 -2.10 -2.97 -10.49
CA VAL A 116 -1.18 -3.51 -11.52
C VAL A 116 -1.90 -4.46 -12.46
N THR A 117 -2.71 -5.39 -11.93
CA THR A 117 -3.45 -6.37 -12.75
C THR A 117 -4.62 -5.73 -13.50
N ALA A 118 -5.28 -4.71 -12.93
CA ALA A 118 -6.28 -3.93 -13.65
C ALA A 118 -5.66 -3.22 -14.87
N LEU A 119 -4.47 -2.64 -14.73
CA LEU A 119 -3.72 -2.05 -15.85
C LEU A 119 -3.23 -3.10 -16.87
N ALA A 120 -3.00 -4.33 -16.42
CA ALA A 120 -2.68 -5.46 -17.30
C ALA A 120 -3.92 -6.04 -18.03
N GLY A 121 -5.12 -5.51 -17.80
CA GLY A 121 -6.34 -5.89 -18.52
C GLY A 121 -7.18 -6.99 -17.87
N TYR A 122 -6.94 -7.32 -16.60
CA TYR A 122 -7.78 -8.29 -15.88
C TYR A 122 -9.11 -7.67 -15.46
N SER A 123 -10.21 -8.17 -16.02
CA SER A 123 -11.58 -7.68 -15.79
C SER A 123 -11.98 -7.70 -14.31
N GLU A 124 -11.67 -8.78 -13.60
CA GLU A 124 -11.99 -8.95 -12.18
C GLU A 124 -11.30 -7.87 -11.31
N SER A 125 -10.03 -7.59 -11.61
CA SER A 125 -9.27 -6.55 -10.91
C SER A 125 -9.78 -5.15 -11.25
N MET A 126 -10.21 -4.90 -12.49
CA MET A 126 -10.83 -3.62 -12.85
C MET A 126 -12.10 -3.36 -12.04
N LEU A 127 -12.97 -4.36 -11.90
CA LEU A 127 -14.20 -4.23 -11.11
C LEU A 127 -13.89 -3.89 -9.65
N PHE A 128 -12.92 -4.59 -9.04
CA PHE A 128 -12.46 -4.31 -7.69
C PHE A 128 -11.92 -2.88 -7.54
N VAL A 129 -11.06 -2.43 -8.47
CA VAL A 129 -10.49 -1.09 -8.44
C VAL A 129 -11.57 -0.03 -8.59
N VAL A 130 -12.53 -0.20 -9.50
CA VAL A 130 -13.65 0.75 -9.68
C VAL A 130 -14.51 0.83 -8.41
N ALA A 131 -14.84 -0.32 -7.81
CA ALA A 131 -15.60 -0.35 -6.56
C ALA A 131 -14.84 0.32 -5.39
N MET A 132 -13.54 0.07 -5.28
CA MET A 132 -12.67 0.71 -4.29
C MET A 132 -12.65 2.25 -4.46
N LEU A 133 -12.45 2.73 -5.70
CA LEU A 133 -12.44 4.16 -6.01
C LEU A 133 -13.80 4.81 -5.75
N ALA A 134 -14.90 4.13 -6.08
CA ALA A 134 -16.25 4.60 -5.78
C ALA A 134 -16.47 4.75 -4.26
N GLY A 135 -16.00 3.78 -3.46
CA GLY A 135 -16.05 3.85 -2.00
C GLY A 135 -15.25 5.03 -1.44
N PHE A 136 -14.03 5.24 -1.92
CA PHE A 136 -13.21 6.38 -1.53
C PHE A 136 -13.85 7.72 -1.90
N TRP A 137 -14.43 7.82 -3.09
CA TRP A 137 -15.13 9.02 -3.55
C TRP A 137 -16.37 9.33 -2.68
N LEU A 138 -17.18 8.30 -2.38
CA LEU A 138 -18.36 8.45 -1.54
C LEU A 138 -17.97 8.89 -0.12
N HIS A 139 -16.98 8.24 0.48
CA HIS A 139 -16.47 8.60 1.80
C HIS A 139 -15.90 10.03 1.82
N ALA A 140 -15.12 10.41 0.79
CA ALA A 140 -14.58 11.76 0.67
C ALA A 140 -15.70 12.82 0.57
N LYS A 141 -16.84 12.49 -0.05
CA LYS A 141 -18.00 13.39 -0.15
C LYS A 141 -18.79 13.46 1.16
N LEU A 142 -18.91 12.36 1.89
CA LEU A 142 -19.68 12.28 3.15
C LEU A 142 -18.98 12.99 4.32
N ILE A 143 -17.64 12.99 4.38
CA ILE A 143 -16.88 13.61 5.48
C ILE A 143 -16.57 15.09 5.23
N LYS A 144 -16.63 15.54 3.97
CA LYS A 144 -16.36 16.95 3.62
C LYS A 144 -17.57 17.88 3.87
N ASN A 145 -18.70 17.35 4.33
CA ASN A 145 -19.87 18.09 4.83
C ASN A 145 -19.97 17.95 6.35
#